data_AF-A0AAW1LIW0-F1
#
_entry.id   AF-A0AAW1LIW0-F1
#
_cell.length_a   1.000
_cell.length_b   1.000
_cell.length_c   1.000
_cell.angle_alpha   90.00
_cell.angle_beta   90.00
_cell.angle_gamma   90.00
#
_symmetry.space_group_name_H-M   'P 1'
#
loop_
_entity.id
_entity.type
_entity.pdbx_description
1 polymer ?
#
loop_
_entity_poly.entity_id
_entity_poly.type
_entity_poly.pdbx_seq_one_letter_code
_entity_poly.pdbx_strand_id
1 'polypeptide(L)'
;MAAGSKESLLRTMDAIITELEQEGLINKYFRLSSQLKEVNGPYFFANLLLTFISDTHNALMEIAKLLDEEFVNFDALDQIAIKLKGSASCCIQAKNEIQHEFGRIHARLDAITQLEQQLILN
;
A
#
# COMPACT_ATOMS: atom_id res chain seq x y z
N MET A 1 -7.83 5.32 -38.65
CA MET A 1 -7.68 4.03 -37.92
C MET A 1 -7.07 4.19 -36.53
N ALA A 2 -6.04 5.03 -36.30
CA ALA A 2 -5.40 5.19 -34.98
C ALA A 2 -6.31 5.77 -33.87
N ALA A 3 -7.25 6.66 -34.20
CA ALA A 3 -8.17 7.27 -33.23
C ALA A 3 -9.11 6.24 -32.56
N GLY A 4 -9.59 5.25 -33.32
CA GLY A 4 -10.46 4.19 -32.80
C GLY A 4 -9.74 3.22 -31.85
N SER A 5 -8.42 3.03 -32.01
CA SER A 5 -7.61 2.22 -31.10
C SER A 5 -7.31 2.96 -29.79
N LYS A 6 -7.02 4.26 -29.85
CA LYS A 6 -6.83 5.07 -28.63
C LYS A 6 -8.11 5.13 -27.79
N GLU A 7 -9.26 5.31 -28.44
CA GLU A 7 -10.55 5.39 -27.74
C GLU A 7 -10.94 4.04 -27.12
N SER A 8 -10.67 2.92 -27.80
CA SER A 8 -10.91 1.60 -27.20
C SER A 8 -10.00 1.35 -25.99
N LEU A 9 -8.72 1.72 -26.05
CA LEU A 9 -7.79 1.61 -24.92
C LEU A 9 -8.24 2.43 -23.71
N LEU A 10 -8.75 3.64 -23.93
CA LEU A 10 -9.29 4.48 -22.85
C LEU A 10 -10.53 3.87 -22.21
N ARG A 11 -11.43 3.28 -23.00
CA ARG A 11 -12.61 2.57 -22.48
C ARG A 11 -12.22 1.34 -21.68
N THR A 12 -11.26 0.55 -22.16
CA THR A 12 -10.74 -0.61 -21.42
C THR A 12 -10.12 -0.19 -20.09
N MET A 13 -9.32 0.88 -20.09
CA MET A 13 -8.71 1.39 -18.84
C MET A 13 -9.77 1.87 -17.84
N ASP A 14 -10.80 2.58 -18.30
CA ASP A 14 -11.88 3.04 -17.43
C ASP A 14 -12.75 1.89 -16.88
N ALA A 15 -12.97 0.84 -17.69
CA ALA A 15 -13.64 -0.38 -17.24
C ALA A 15 -12.87 -1.07 -16.11
N ILE A 16 -11.54 -1.24 -16.28
CA ILE A 16 -10.68 -1.83 -15.24
C ILE A 16 -10.73 -1.01 -13.95
N ILE A 17 -10.61 0.32 -14.03
CA ILE A 17 -10.69 1.19 -12.84
C ILE A 17 -12.05 1.02 -12.15
N THR A 18 -13.13 0.92 -12.92
CA THR A 18 -14.49 0.75 -12.38
C THR A 18 -14.64 -0.61 -11.68
N GLU A 19 -14.12 -1.69 -12.25
CA GLU A 19 -14.11 -3.02 -11.63
C GLU A 19 -13.34 -3.00 -10.30
N LEU A 20 -12.13 -2.42 -10.28
CA LEU A 20 -11.31 -2.30 -9.08
C LEU A 20 -11.97 -1.45 -7.98
N GLU A 21 -12.74 -0.41 -8.35
CA GLU A 21 -13.53 0.40 -7.41
C GLU A 21 -14.69 -0.41 -6.81
N GLN A 22 -15.39 -1.20 -7.64
CA GLN A 22 -16.52 -2.03 -7.20
C GLN A 22 -16.07 -3.17 -6.28
N GLU A 23 -14.91 -3.75 -6.54
CA GLU A 23 -14.27 -4.74 -5.67
C GLU A 23 -13.70 -4.13 -4.38
N GLY A 24 -13.66 -2.80 -4.28
CA GLY A 24 -13.10 -2.10 -3.13
C GLY A 24 -11.58 -2.23 -3.00
N LEU A 25 -10.88 -2.52 -4.10
CA LEU A 25 -9.42 -2.65 -4.15
C LEU A 25 -8.72 -1.29 -4.23
N ILE A 26 -9.36 -0.33 -4.89
CA ILE A 26 -8.87 1.04 -5.03
C ILE A 26 -9.82 2.04 -4.40
N ASN A 27 -9.26 3.17 -3.96
CA ASN A 27 -10.04 4.22 -3.32
C ASN A 27 -10.37 5.34 -4.32
N LYS A 28 -11.25 6.26 -3.91
CA LYS A 28 -11.64 7.43 -4.73
C LYS A 28 -10.47 8.30 -5.21
N TYR A 29 -9.32 8.27 -4.53
CA TYR A 29 -8.12 9.03 -4.91
C TYR A 29 -7.35 8.38 -6.07
N PHE A 30 -7.52 7.08 -6.33
CA PHE A 30 -6.92 6.42 -7.49
C PHE A 30 -7.48 6.99 -8.80
N ARG A 31 -8.82 7.09 -8.90
CA ARG A 31 -9.49 7.68 -10.06
C ARG A 31 -9.11 9.14 -10.24
N LEU A 32 -9.06 9.93 -9.16
CA LEU A 32 -8.58 11.31 -9.21
C LEU A 32 -7.14 11.39 -9.75
N SER A 33 -6.23 10.53 -9.26
CA SER A 33 -4.84 10.46 -9.72
C SER A 33 -4.72 10.11 -11.21
N SER A 34 -5.61 9.27 -11.73
CA SER A 34 -5.65 8.91 -13.16
C SER A 34 -6.01 10.09 -14.09
N GLN A 35 -6.75 11.07 -13.56
CA GLN A 35 -7.20 12.27 -14.28
C GLN A 35 -6.16 13.40 -14.22
N LEU A 36 -5.27 13.38 -13.22
CA LEU A 36 -4.21 14.40 -13.04
C LEU A 36 -3.10 14.39 -14.11
N LYS A 37 -3.12 13.43 -15.04
CA LYS A 37 -2.23 13.38 -16.22
C LYS A 37 -2.36 14.62 -17.12
N GLU A 38 -3.49 15.31 -17.08
CA GLU A 38 -3.73 16.52 -17.87
C GLU A 38 -2.94 17.72 -17.34
N VAL A 39 -2.62 17.73 -16.04
CA VAL A 39 -1.89 18.82 -15.37
C VAL A 39 -0.41 18.49 -15.17
N ASN A 40 -0.10 17.22 -14.88
CA ASN A 40 1.26 16.78 -14.48
C ASN A 40 2.03 16.07 -15.60
N GLY A 41 1.44 16.01 -16.80
CA GLY A 41 2.03 15.37 -17.96
C GLY A 41 1.56 13.92 -18.18
N PRO A 42 1.72 13.40 -19.41
CA PRO A 42 1.09 12.16 -19.86
C PRO A 42 1.58 10.91 -19.14
N TYR A 43 2.75 10.97 -18.50
CA TYR A 43 3.38 9.84 -17.79
C TYR A 43 3.19 9.88 -16.28
N PHE A 44 2.58 10.94 -15.72
CA PHE A 44 2.44 11.09 -14.26
C PHE A 44 1.81 9.86 -13.62
N PHE A 45 0.67 9.43 -14.13
CA PHE A 45 -0.08 8.32 -13.55
C PHE A 45 0.65 6.99 -13.72
N ALA A 46 1.29 6.76 -14.87
CA ALA A 46 2.10 5.56 -15.10
C ALA A 46 3.29 5.51 -14.13
N ASN A 47 3.98 6.63 -13.93
CA ASN A 47 5.11 6.73 -12.99
C ASN A 47 4.64 6.53 -11.55
N LEU A 48 3.51 7.09 -11.16
CA LEU A 48 2.92 6.87 -9.84
C LEU A 48 2.68 5.37 -9.57
N LEU A 49 2.09 4.65 -10.53
CA LEU A 49 1.84 3.22 -10.41
C LEU A 49 3.15 2.41 -10.34
N LEU A 50 4.14 2.76 -11.17
CA LEU A 50 5.44 2.08 -11.16
C LEU A 50 6.17 2.29 -9.83
N THR A 51 6.16 3.50 -9.30
CA THR A 51 6.72 3.81 -7.97
C THR A 51 6.00 3.02 -6.89
N PHE A 52 4.67 3.02 -6.88
CA PHE A 52 3.87 2.27 -5.91
C PHE A 52 4.19 0.76 -5.92
N ILE A 53 4.28 0.15 -7.11
CA ILE A 53 4.61 -1.28 -7.27
C ILE A 53 6.03 -1.56 -6.74
N SER A 54 7.00 -0.72 -7.13
CA SER A 54 8.40 -0.86 -6.69
C SER A 54 8.53 -0.73 -5.18
N ASP A 55 7.94 0.31 -4.59
CA ASP A 55 8.00 0.57 -3.15
C ASP A 55 7.33 -0.55 -2.35
N THR A 56 6.17 -1.03 -2.82
CA THR A 56 5.45 -2.13 -2.17
C THR A 56 6.25 -3.43 -2.24
N HIS A 57 6.84 -3.75 -3.39
CA HIS A 57 7.67 -4.94 -3.54
C HIS A 57 8.90 -4.89 -2.62
N ASN A 58 9.60 -3.77 -2.59
CA ASN A 58 10.79 -3.59 -1.74
C ASN A 58 10.42 -3.69 -0.26
N ALA A 59 9.33 -3.05 0.16
CA ALA A 59 8.83 -3.13 1.53
C ALA A 59 8.48 -4.57 1.94
N LEU A 60 7.81 -5.34 1.07
CA LEU A 60 7.49 -6.74 1.33
C LEU A 60 8.75 -7.60 1.46
N MET A 61 9.75 -7.39 0.60
CA MET A 61 11.04 -8.09 0.69
C MET A 61 11.81 -7.74 1.96
N GLU A 62 11.72 -6.49 2.43
CA GLU A 62 12.36 -6.04 3.67
C GLU A 62 11.65 -6.60 4.91
N ILE A 63 10.31 -6.62 4.92
CA ILE A 63 9.51 -7.28 5.96
C ILE A 63 9.87 -8.77 6.04
N ALA A 64 9.92 -9.47 4.90
CA ALA A 64 10.28 -10.89 4.86
C ALA A 64 11.66 -11.14 5.49
N LYS A 65 12.66 -10.31 5.16
CA LYS A 65 14.01 -10.40 5.74
C LYS A 65 14.01 -10.18 7.25
N LEU A 66 13.34 -9.14 7.73
CA LEU A 66 13.28 -8.81 9.16
C LEU A 66 12.60 -9.90 9.99
N LEU A 67 11.60 -10.58 9.40
CA LEU A 67 10.90 -11.68 10.05
C LEU A 67 11.71 -12.99 10.07
N ASP A 68 12.69 -13.13 9.19
CA ASP A 68 13.62 -14.28 9.15
C ASP A 68 14.81 -14.12 10.12
N GLU A 69 14.96 -12.97 10.80
CA GLU A 69 16.03 -12.74 11.78
C GLU A 69 15.74 -13.45 13.12
N GLU A 70 16.79 -13.92 13.81
CA GLU A 70 16.69 -14.57 15.13
C GLU A 70 16.02 -13.68 16.17
N PHE A 71 16.28 -12.36 16.08
CA PHE A 71 15.66 -11.32 16.90
C PHE A 71 15.06 -10.26 15.98
N VAL A 72 13.74 -10.27 15.84
CA VAL A 72 13.01 -9.36 14.94
C VAL A 72 13.13 -7.91 15.42
N ASN A 73 13.62 -7.02 14.54
CA ASN A 73 13.63 -5.58 14.80
C ASN A 73 12.24 -4.97 14.52
N PHE A 74 11.42 -4.84 15.58
CA PHE A 74 10.06 -4.30 15.47
C PHE A 74 10.00 -2.80 15.11
N ASP A 75 11.01 -2.01 15.50
CA ASP A 75 11.08 -0.60 15.11
C ASP A 75 11.27 -0.45 13.60
N ALA A 76 12.11 -1.30 13.00
CA ALA A 76 12.31 -1.33 11.55
C ALA A 76 11.03 -1.76 10.81
N LEU A 77 10.32 -2.77 11.32
CA LEU A 77 9.03 -3.19 10.77
C LEU A 77 7.98 -2.06 10.83
N ASP A 78 7.91 -1.32 11.93
CA ASP A 78 6.99 -0.20 12.09
C ASP A 78 7.26 0.91 11.05
N GLN A 79 8.54 1.27 10.85
CA GLN A 79 8.92 2.26 9.85
C GLN A 79 8.56 1.82 8.43
N ILE A 80 8.71 0.54 8.10
CA ILE A 80 8.32 0.00 6.78
C ILE A 80 6.79 0.03 6.62
N ALA A 81 6.04 -0.31 7.67
CA ALA A 81 4.59 -0.25 7.65
C ALA A 81 4.05 1.18 7.47
N ILE A 82 4.67 2.17 8.11
CA ILE A 82 4.35 3.60 7.92
C ILE A 82 4.57 4.02 6.46
N LYS A 83 5.72 3.66 5.88
CA LYS A 83 6.03 3.95 4.46
C LYS A 83 5.03 3.29 3.53
N LEU A 84 4.73 2.02 3.75
CA LEU A 84 3.78 1.26 2.93
C LEU A 84 2.37 1.88 3.01
N LYS A 85 1.93 2.27 4.20
CA LYS A 85 0.65 2.97 4.42
C LYS A 85 0.61 4.31 3.67
N GLY A 86 1.71 5.07 3.68
CA GLY A 86 1.86 6.29 2.91
C GLY A 86 1.72 6.05 1.41
N SER A 87 2.49 5.10 0.87
CA SER A 87 2.47 4.74 -0.56
C SER A 87 1.11 4.20 -1.01
N ALA A 88 0.45 3.40 -0.17
CA ALA A 88 -0.87 2.84 -0.41
C ALA A 88 -2.01 3.88 -0.41
N SER A 89 -1.85 4.98 0.34
CA SER A 89 -2.94 5.94 0.60
C SER A 89 -3.54 6.58 -0.66
N CYS A 90 -2.73 6.76 -1.70
CA CYS A 90 -3.15 7.38 -2.96
C CYS A 90 -3.69 6.37 -3.98
N CYS A 91 -3.45 5.06 -3.78
CA CYS A 91 -3.71 4.04 -4.78
C CYS A 91 -4.73 2.99 -4.34
N ILE A 92 -4.56 2.39 -3.17
CA ILE A 92 -5.35 1.23 -2.76
C ILE A 92 -6.32 1.58 -1.63
N GLN A 93 -7.44 0.87 -1.59
CA GLN A 93 -8.36 0.89 -0.46
C GLN A 93 -8.01 -0.23 0.53
N ALA A 94 -6.72 -0.37 0.88
CA ALA A 94 -6.27 -1.33 1.89
C ALA A 94 -6.54 -0.87 3.33
N LYS A 95 -7.42 0.11 3.50
CA LYS A 95 -7.68 0.79 4.77
C LYS A 95 -8.21 -0.19 5.84
N ASN A 96 -8.97 -1.21 5.47
CA ASN A 96 -9.55 -2.10 6.48
C ASN A 96 -8.65 -3.31 6.80
N GLU A 97 -8.08 -3.98 5.80
CA GLU A 97 -7.30 -5.21 6.04
C GLU A 97 -5.89 -4.93 6.58
N ILE A 98 -5.15 -3.99 5.98
CA ILE A 98 -3.81 -3.66 6.47
C ILE A 98 -3.89 -2.93 7.83
N GLN A 99 -4.87 -2.05 8.06
CA GLN A 99 -5.03 -1.46 9.40
C GLN A 99 -5.47 -2.49 10.44
N HIS A 100 -6.30 -3.46 10.06
CA HIS A 100 -6.73 -4.52 10.98
C HIS A 100 -5.55 -5.42 11.38
N GLU A 101 -4.78 -5.91 10.41
CA GLU A 101 -3.62 -6.75 10.70
C GLU A 101 -2.52 -6.00 11.43
N PHE A 102 -2.27 -4.73 11.06
CA PHE A 102 -1.33 -3.87 11.78
C PHE A 102 -1.79 -3.60 13.23
N GLY A 103 -3.09 -3.34 13.45
CA GLY A 103 -3.65 -3.19 14.79
C GLY A 103 -3.53 -4.45 15.63
N ARG A 104 -3.69 -5.64 15.03
CA ARG A 104 -3.50 -6.93 15.71
C ARG A 104 -2.05 -7.16 16.12
N ILE A 105 -1.10 -6.82 15.26
CA ILE A 105 0.33 -6.92 15.55
C ILE A 105 0.69 -5.96 16.70
N HIS A 106 0.29 -4.69 16.60
CA HIS A 106 0.54 -3.69 17.64
C HIS A 106 0.01 -4.13 19.01
N ALA A 107 -1.24 -4.60 19.07
CA ALA A 107 -1.84 -5.05 20.33
C ALA A 107 -1.08 -6.23 20.97
N ARG A 108 -0.50 -7.12 20.15
CA ARG A 108 0.31 -8.24 20.65
C ARG A 108 1.69 -7.79 21.14
N LEU A 109 2.32 -6.84 20.45
CA LEU A 109 3.61 -6.29 20.86
C LEU A 109 3.49 -5.49 22.16
N ASP A 110 2.42 -4.70 22.33
CA ASP A 110 2.11 -4.03 23.60
C ASP A 110 1.95 -5.04 24.73
N ALA A 111 1.24 -6.14 24.50
CA ALA A 111 1.05 -7.19 25.50
C ALA A 111 2.38 -7.86 25.90
N ILE A 112 3.26 -8.15 24.94
CA ILE A 112 4.59 -8.70 25.20
C ILE A 112 5.43 -7.72 26.04
N THR A 113 5.40 -6.43 25.70
CA THR A 113 6.14 -5.39 26.41
C THR A 113 5.67 -5.25 27.86
N GLN A 114 4.35 -5.31 28.09
CA GLN A 114 3.78 -5.28 29.43
C GLN A 114 4.17 -6.50 30.26
N LEU A 115 4.18 -7.69 29.64
CA LEU A 115 4.61 -8.92 30.31
C LEU A 115 6.09 -8.87 30.69
N GLU A 116 6.96 -8.38 29.81
CA GLU A 116 8.39 -8.19 30.15
C GLU A 116 8.58 -7.21 31.31
N GLN A 117 7.87 -6.08 31.31
CA GLN A 117 7.95 -5.11 32.41
C GLN A 117 7.52 -5.73 33.76
N GLN A 118 6.50 -6.59 33.76
CA GLN A 118 6.05 -7.28 34.97
C GLN A 118 7.03 -8.37 35.44
N LEU A 119 7.76 -8.99 34.53
CA LEU A 119 8.81 -9.98 34.87
C LEU A 119 10.06 -9.33 35.46
N ILE A 120 10.38 -8.08 35.08
CA ILE A 120 11.54 -7.34 35.60
C ILE A 120 11.29 -6.78 37.00
N LEU A 121 10.03 -6.51 37.35
CA LEU A 121 9.62 -5.92 38.63
C LEU A 121 9.32 -6.95 39.74
N ASN A 122 9.37 -8.25 39.43
CA ASN A 122 9.25 -9.36 40.38
C ASN A 122 10.59 -10.09 40.52
#